data_AF-A0A5K0XGZ1-F1
#
_entry.id   AF-A0A5K0XGZ1-F1
#
_cell.length_a   1.000
_cell.length_b   1.000
_cell.length_c   1.000
_cell.angle_alpha   90.00
_cell.angle_beta   90.00
_cell.angle_gamma   90.00
#
_symmetry.space_group_name_H-M   'P 1'
#
loop_
_entity.id
_entity.type
_entity.pdbx_description
1 polymer ?
#
loop_
_entity_poly.entity_id
_entity_poly.type
_entity_poly.pdbx_seq_one_letter_code
_entity_poly.pdbx_strand_id
1 'polypeptide(L)' 'EHVRSYSFLLDKNHNAILASVFEPGTYKKLYSYHHLINGFAISMSPEQ' A
#
# COMPACT_ATOMS: atom_id res chain seq x y z
N GLU A 1 -20.34 6.54 -10.01
CA GLU A 1 -19.04 7.24 -9.86
C GLU A 1 -18.43 7.15 -8.44
N HIS A 2 -18.81 6.16 -7.61
CA HIS A 2 -18.37 6.08 -6.20
C HIS A 2 -17.12 5.21 -5.96
N VAL A 3 -16.81 4.29 -6.88
CA VAL A 3 -15.73 3.30 -6.72
C VAL A 3 -14.35 3.95 -6.79
N ARG A 4 -14.17 4.97 -7.64
CA ARG A 4 -12.88 5.69 -7.77
C ARG A 4 -12.49 6.42 -6.47
N SER A 5 -13.45 6.99 -5.75
CA SER A 5 -13.20 7.68 -4.48
C SER A 5 -12.78 6.70 -3.37
N TYR A 6 -13.37 5.51 -3.36
CA TYR A 6 -13.06 4.50 -2.36
C TYR A 6 -11.67 3.88 -2.58
N SER A 7 -11.30 3.58 -3.83
CA SER A 7 -9.94 3.11 -4.15
C SER A 7 -8.88 4.16 -3.82
N PHE A 8 -9.18 5.45 -4.00
CA PHE A 8 -8.26 6.52 -3.63
C PHE A 8 -8.04 6.63 -2.11
N LEU A 9 -9.12 6.49 -1.33
CA LEU A 9 -9.04 6.47 0.13
C LEU A 9 -8.26 5.26 0.64
N LEU A 10 -8.46 4.08 0.03
CA LEU A 10 -7.72 2.87 0.36
C LEU A 10 -6.23 3.03 0.05
N ASP A 11 -5.86 3.59 -1.11
CA ASP A 11 -4.45 3.78 -1.44
C ASP A 11 -3.76 4.77 -0.50
N LYS A 12 -4.47 5.84 -0.09
CA LYS A 12 -3.99 6.76 0.96
C LYS A 12 -3.77 6.05 2.29
N ASN A 13 -4.70 5.18 2.68
CA ASN A 13 -4.61 4.44 3.94
C ASN A 13 -3.47 3.42 3.89
N HIS A 14 -3.31 2.72 2.77
CA HIS A 14 -2.18 1.82 2.50
C HIS A 14 -0.84 2.57 2.59
N ASN A 15 -0.73 3.76 2.01
CA ASN A 15 0.48 4.58 2.11
C ASN A 15 0.75 5.06 3.54
N ALA A 16 -0.29 5.43 4.30
CA ALA A 16 -0.14 5.84 5.69
C ALA A 16 0.35 4.70 6.59
N ILE A 17 -0.21 3.49 6.42
CA ILE A 17 0.25 2.28 7.12
C ILE A 17 1.69 1.95 6.73
N LEU A 18 2.00 2.00 5.44
CA LEU A 18 3.36 1.76 4.94
C LEU A 18 4.38 2.71 5.57
N ALA A 19 4.09 4.00 5.58
CA ALA A 19 4.98 5.00 6.17
C ALA A 19 5.09 4.90 7.70
N SER A 20 4.11 4.29 8.37
CA SER A 20 4.13 4.08 9.82
C SER A 20 4.84 2.78 10.23
N VAL A 21 4.84 1.77 9.37
CA VAL A 21 5.42 0.44 9.67
C VAL A 21 6.84 0.32 9.12
N PHE A 22 7.16 1.02 8.02
CA PHE A 22 8.44 0.91 7.34
C PHE A 22 9.06 2.29 7.12
N GLU A 23 10.38 2.36 7.27
CA GLU A 23 11.12 3.58 6.96
C GLU A 23 11.08 3.88 5.44
N PRO A 24 10.79 5.13 5.04
CA PRO A 24 10.75 5.49 3.63
C PRO A 24 12.10 5.21 2.96
N GLY A 25 12.10 4.29 1.99
CA GLY A 25 13.31 3.86 1.26
C GLY A 25 13.75 2.43 1.53
N THR A 26 13.22 1.77 2.58
CA THR A 26 13.51 0.35 2.87
C THR A 26 12.57 -0.62 2.16
N TYR A 27 11.50 -0.10 1.55
CA TYR A 27 10.47 -0.89 0.88
C TYR A 27 10.13 -0.31 -0.49
N LYS A 28 9.86 -1.21 -1.45
CA LYS A 28 9.33 -0.88 -2.77
C LYS A 28 7.93 -1.43 -2.90
N LYS A 29 6.93 -0.54 -2.98
CA LYS A 29 5.55 -0.91 -3.24
C LYS A 29 5.44 -1.51 -4.65
N LEU A 30 5.02 -2.77 -4.73
CA LEU A 30 4.87 -3.50 -6.00
C LEU A 30 3.45 -3.35 -6.54
N TYR A 31 2.43 -3.49 -5.69
CA TYR A 31 1.04 -3.49 -6.12
C TYR A 31 0.08 -3.11 -4.99
N SER A 32 -1.03 -2.43 -5.31
CA SER A 32 -2.18 -2.24 -4.42
C SER A 32 -3.38 -3.00 -4.98
N TYR A 33 -3.86 -3.99 -4.23
CA TYR A 33 -5.10 -4.70 -4.52
C TYR A 33 -6.29 -3.93 -3.94
N HIS A 34 -7.30 -3.70 -4.79
CA HIS A 34 -8.51 -2.93 -4.47
C HIS A 34 -9.80 -3.66 -4.88
N HIS A 35 -9.74 -4.96 -5.20
CA HIS A 35 -10.89 -5.71 -5.72
C HIS A 35 -11.45 -6.76 -4.75
N LEU A 36 -10.69 -7.83 -4.43
CA LEU A 36 -11.18 -8.92 -3.58
C LEU A 36 -10.61 -8.88 -2.16
N ILE A 37 -9.40 -8.36 -2.02
CA ILE A 37 -8.70 -8.17 -0.75
C ILE A 37 -8.15 -6.75 -0.79
N ASN A 38 -8.47 -5.97 0.23
CA ASN A 38 -7.87 -4.65 0.43
C ASN A 38 -6.49 -4.87 1.03
N GLY A 39 -5.46 -4.79 0.20
CA GLY A 39 -4.10 -5.06 0.64
C GLY A 39 -3.09 -4.59 -0.39
N PHE A 40 -1.83 -4.57 0.00
CA PHE A 40 -0.74 -4.13 -0.86
C PHE A 40 0.44 -5.09 -0.71
N ALA A 41 1.15 -5.30 -1.81
CA ALA A 41 2.38 -6.08 -1.83
C ALA A 41 3.57 -5.11 -1.85
N ILE A 42 4.51 -5.34 -0.94
CA ILE A 42 5.78 -4.62 -0.90
C ILE A 42 6.93 -5.60 -1.02
N SER A 43 7.95 -5.20 -1.77
CA SER A 43 9.25 -5.84 -1.75
C SER A 43 10.10 -5.13 -0.72
N MET A 44 10.51 -5.83 0.32
CA MET A 44 11.62 -5.40 1.18
C MET A 44 12.90 -6.03 0.63
N SER A 45 14.01 -5.31 0.69
CA SER A 45 15.33 -5.91 0.46
C SER A 45 15.56 -6.98 1.54
N PRO A 46 16.18 -8.12 1.22
CA PRO A 46 16.33 -9.26 2.14
C PRO A 46 17.25 -9.02 3.35
N GLU A 47 17.57 -7.76 3.66
CA GLU A 47 18.42 -7.36 4.80
C GLU A 47 17.62 -7.11 6.10
N GLN A 48 16.50 -7.80 6.30
CA GLN A 48 15.75 -7.81 7.58
C GLN A 48 15.52 -9.22 8.08
#